data_AF-A0A960CFT0-F1
#
_entry.id   AF-A0A960CFT0-F1
#
_cell.length_a   1.000
_cell.length_b   1.000
_cell.length_c   1.000
_cell.angle_alpha   90.00
_cell.angle_beta   90.00
_cell.angle_gamma   90.00
#
_symmetry.space_group_name_H-M   'P 1'
#
loop_
_entity.id
_entity.type
_entity.pdbx_description
1 polymer ?
#
loop_
_entity_poly.entity_id
_entity_poly.type
_entity_poly.pdbx_seq_one_letter_code
_entity_poly.pdbx_strand_id
1 'polypeptide(L)'
;CPPDRFPGEITEPVVPPAKASAYRCGEAWSTLIHHAPSDRRLLIQGSAGFLPGALDGQRAEVAYLGIGQLGLQPEDYVTEYWEQTVRMVRARRAVLIHWDDFFRPLSEPVRALPYAADDLDVSMRILSRLAERDGVALSLPTLWQHADPWA
;
A
#
# COMPACT_ATOMS: atom_id res chain seq x y z
N CYS A 1 -7.89 -3.57 -10.73
CA CYS A 1 -6.45 -3.28 -10.83
C CYS A 1 -6.03 -3.02 -12.26
N PRO A 2 -5.14 -2.04 -12.51
CA PRO A 2 -4.30 -2.06 -13.70
C PRO A 2 -3.55 -3.39 -13.81
N PRO A 3 -3.29 -3.90 -15.03
CA PRO A 3 -2.53 -5.13 -15.22
C PRO A 3 -1.07 -4.92 -14.81
N ASP A 4 -0.42 -6.02 -14.37
CA ASP A 4 1.01 -6.00 -14.07
C ASP A 4 1.83 -5.55 -15.27
N ARG A 5 2.84 -4.71 -15.02
CA ARG A 5 3.70 -4.17 -16.07
C ARG A 5 4.61 -5.24 -16.70
N PHE A 6 5.03 -6.23 -15.92
CA PHE A 6 5.90 -7.33 -16.37
C PHE A 6 5.39 -8.67 -15.81
N PRO A 7 4.26 -9.21 -16.30
CA PRO A 7 3.72 -10.47 -15.79
C PRO A 7 4.62 -11.65 -16.16
N GLY A 8 4.61 -12.70 -15.33
CA GLY A 8 5.27 -13.98 -15.57
C GLY A 8 5.98 -14.54 -14.34
N GLU A 9 6.52 -15.75 -14.46
CA GLU A 9 7.30 -16.40 -13.40
C GLU A 9 8.80 -16.16 -13.57
N ILE A 10 9.51 -16.11 -12.44
CA ILE A 10 10.97 -16.17 -12.41
C ILE A 10 11.37 -17.63 -12.18
N THR A 11 11.69 -18.34 -13.26
CA THR A 11 12.01 -19.78 -13.23
C THR A 11 13.50 -20.08 -13.01
N GLU A 12 14.35 -19.06 -13.09
CA GLU A 12 15.79 -19.12 -12.83
C GLU A 12 16.27 -17.85 -12.13
N PRO A 13 17.38 -17.89 -11.37
CA PRO A 13 17.86 -16.71 -10.64
C PRO A 13 18.14 -15.51 -11.56
N VAL A 14 17.57 -14.35 -11.24
CA VAL A 14 17.90 -13.07 -11.90
C VAL A 14 19.22 -12.55 -11.31
N VAL A 15 20.27 -12.45 -12.13
CA VAL A 15 21.60 -11.98 -11.71
C VAL A 15 21.77 -10.50 -12.05
N PRO A 16 21.95 -9.59 -11.07
CA PRO A 16 22.22 -8.18 -11.34
C PRO A 16 23.59 -7.94 -12.01
N PRO A 17 23.73 -6.91 -12.87
CA PRO A 17 22.69 -5.95 -13.25
C PRO A 17 21.71 -6.56 -14.27
N ALA A 18 20.41 -6.41 -14.02
CA ALA A 18 19.35 -6.92 -14.88
C ALA A 18 18.35 -5.81 -15.22
N LYS A 19 17.64 -5.97 -16.35
CA LYS A 19 16.54 -5.06 -16.74
C LYS A 19 15.35 -5.27 -15.80
N ALA A 20 14.59 -4.21 -15.53
CA ALA A 20 13.36 -4.30 -14.73
C ALA A 20 12.39 -5.38 -15.25
N SER A 21 12.31 -5.56 -16.57
CA SER A 21 11.48 -6.59 -17.22
C SER A 21 11.92 -8.03 -16.94
N ALA A 22 13.10 -8.26 -16.35
CA ALA A 22 13.54 -9.58 -15.90
C ALA A 22 12.93 -9.95 -14.55
N TYR A 23 12.54 -8.96 -13.74
CA TYR A 23 11.83 -9.15 -12.47
C TYR A 23 10.33 -9.29 -12.77
N ARG A 24 9.94 -10.50 -13.20
CA ARG A 24 8.56 -10.79 -13.53
C ARG A 24 7.69 -10.87 -12.27
N CYS A 25 6.48 -10.33 -12.36
CA CYS A 25 5.46 -10.47 -11.33
C CYS A 25 4.63 -11.73 -11.61
N GLY A 26 4.73 -12.72 -10.73
CA GLY A 26 3.90 -13.92 -10.75
C GLY A 26 2.56 -13.63 -10.09
N GLU A 27 2.58 -13.58 -8.75
CA GLU A 27 1.40 -13.28 -7.94
C GLU A 27 1.70 -12.17 -6.93
N ALA A 28 0.68 -11.34 -6.68
CA ALA A 28 0.70 -10.32 -5.64
C ALA A 28 -0.31 -10.70 -4.55
N TRP A 29 0.13 -10.59 -3.30
CA TRP A 29 -0.65 -11.03 -2.14
C TRP A 29 -0.94 -9.87 -1.20
N SER A 30 -2.16 -9.83 -0.68
CA SER A 30 -2.50 -9.09 0.53
C SER A 30 -2.14 -9.95 1.74
N THR A 31 -1.38 -9.41 2.70
CA THR A 31 -0.93 -10.19 3.86
C THR A 31 -1.72 -9.78 5.10
N LEU A 32 -2.47 -10.73 5.67
CA LEU A 32 -3.14 -10.54 6.96
C LEU A 32 -2.29 -11.16 8.08
N ILE A 33 -1.92 -10.36 9.07
CA ILE A 33 -1.14 -10.80 10.22
C ILE A 33 -2.05 -10.78 11.45
N HIS A 34 -2.09 -11.89 12.17
CA HIS A 34 -2.83 -12.04 13.43
C HIS A 34 -1.86 -12.35 14.57
N HIS A 35 -1.75 -11.42 15.52
CA HIS A 35 -1.02 -11.64 16.76
C HIS A 35 -1.92 -12.34 17.78
N ALA A 36 -1.82 -13.67 17.83
CA ALA A 36 -2.71 -14.53 18.60
C ALA A 36 -2.82 -14.17 20.11
N PRO A 37 -1.74 -13.84 20.84
CA PRO A 37 -1.86 -13.53 22.27
C PRO A 37 -2.71 -12.30 22.60
N SER A 38 -2.82 -11.33 21.68
CA SER A 38 -3.59 -10.10 21.89
C SER A 38 -4.82 -9.97 20.99
N ASP A 39 -5.08 -10.98 20.15
CA ASP A 39 -6.09 -10.96 19.06
C ASP A 39 -6.01 -9.71 18.14
N ARG A 40 -4.84 -9.06 18.08
CA ARG A 40 -4.62 -7.88 17.24
C ARG A 40 -4.31 -8.32 15.83
N ARG A 41 -4.88 -7.62 14.84
CA ARG A 41 -4.71 -7.94 13.43
C ARG A 41 -4.25 -6.72 12.66
N LEU A 42 -3.42 -6.95 11.66
CA LEU A 42 -3.06 -5.94 10.67
C LEU A 42 -3.13 -6.51 9.26
N LEU A 43 -3.48 -5.66 8.32
CA LEU A 43 -3.39 -5.92 6.88
C LEU A 43 -2.13 -5.21 6.35
N ILE A 44 -1.38 -5.88 5.49
CA ILE A 44 -0.38 -5.27 4.62
C ILE A 44 -0.85 -5.42 3.18
N GLN A 45 -1.28 -4.30 2.61
CA GLN A 45 -1.61 -4.16 1.21
C GLN A 45 -0.40 -3.51 0.51
N GLY A 46 0.54 -4.32 0.04
CA GLY A 46 1.86 -3.84 -0.39
C GLY A 46 1.85 -2.97 -1.66
N SER A 47 0.82 -3.07 -2.49
CA SER A 47 0.65 -2.31 -3.73
C SER A 47 -0.73 -1.65 -3.79
N ALA A 48 -0.85 -0.60 -4.61
CA ALA A 48 -2.10 0.15 -4.85
C ALA A 48 -3.12 -0.61 -5.73
N GLY A 49 -3.17 -1.93 -5.58
CA GLY A 49 -4.09 -2.84 -6.25
C GLY A 49 -5.05 -3.50 -5.26
N PHE A 50 -6.22 -3.90 -5.74
CA PHE A 50 -7.20 -4.72 -5.03
C PHE A 50 -7.93 -5.68 -5.98
N LEU A 51 -8.42 -6.78 -5.42
CA LEU A 51 -9.39 -7.65 -6.07
C LEU A 51 -10.70 -7.56 -5.25
N PRO A 52 -11.85 -7.20 -5.88
CA PRO A 52 -13.11 -7.12 -5.16
C PRO A 52 -13.44 -8.40 -4.41
N GLY A 53 -13.81 -8.28 -3.14
CA GLY A 53 -14.18 -9.40 -2.26
C GLY A 53 -13.02 -10.28 -1.77
N ALA A 54 -11.77 -9.99 -2.15
CA ALA A 54 -10.62 -10.80 -1.73
C ALA A 54 -10.37 -10.77 -0.21
N LEU A 55 -10.89 -9.76 0.49
CA LEU A 55 -10.78 -9.58 1.93
C LEU A 55 -12.11 -9.81 2.67
N ASP A 56 -13.11 -10.41 2.02
CA ASP A 56 -14.40 -10.70 2.63
C ASP A 56 -14.25 -11.57 3.90
N GLY A 57 -14.93 -11.17 4.97
CA GLY A 57 -14.89 -11.84 6.26
C GLY A 57 -13.57 -11.65 7.05
N GLN A 58 -12.59 -10.94 6.50
CA GLN A 58 -11.36 -10.62 7.20
C GLN A 58 -11.54 -9.40 8.13
N ARG A 59 -10.65 -9.27 9.12
CA ARG A 59 -10.64 -8.15 10.07
C ARG A 59 -9.21 -7.75 10.38
N ALA A 60 -8.94 -6.45 10.37
CA ALA A 60 -7.68 -5.86 10.79
C ALA A 60 -7.94 -4.48 11.41
N GLU A 61 -7.39 -4.20 12.59
CA GLU A 61 -7.50 -2.85 13.18
C GLU A 61 -6.60 -1.83 12.46
N VAL A 62 -5.54 -2.30 11.82
CA VAL A 62 -4.54 -1.49 11.11
C VAL A 62 -4.41 -1.98 9.68
N ALA A 63 -4.37 -1.06 8.72
CA ALA A 63 -3.97 -1.34 7.35
C ALA A 63 -2.67 -0.59 6.99
N TYR A 64 -1.60 -1.30 6.69
CA TYR A 64 -0.46 -0.74 5.96
C TYR A 64 -0.83 -0.72 4.47
N LEU A 65 -1.00 0.47 3.91
CA LEU A 65 -1.63 0.69 2.62
C LEU A 65 -0.62 1.26 1.62
N GLY A 66 -0.26 0.48 0.60
CA GLY A 66 0.55 0.92 -0.52
C GLY A 66 -0.19 1.96 -1.35
N ILE A 67 0.44 3.11 -1.61
CA ILE A 67 -0.18 4.19 -2.39
C ILE A 67 0.63 4.65 -3.60
N GLY A 68 1.74 3.97 -3.90
CA GLY A 68 2.55 4.30 -5.07
C GLY A 68 1.74 4.26 -6.36
N GLN A 69 1.84 5.35 -7.13
CA GLN A 69 1.12 5.60 -8.39
C GLN A 69 -0.40 5.71 -8.27
N LEU A 70 -0.94 5.74 -7.04
CA LEU A 70 -2.38 5.85 -6.81
C LEU A 70 -2.90 7.22 -7.25
N GLY A 71 -2.06 8.27 -7.22
CA GLY A 71 -2.43 9.62 -7.62
C GLY A 71 -2.67 9.78 -9.11
N LEU A 72 -2.22 8.82 -9.90
CA LEU A 72 -2.46 8.74 -11.35
C LEU A 72 -3.77 8.02 -11.69
N GLN A 73 -4.43 7.41 -10.71
CA GLN A 73 -5.69 6.69 -10.93
C GLN A 73 -6.89 7.63 -10.86
N PRO A 74 -7.99 7.32 -11.58
CA PRO A 74 -9.29 7.95 -11.40
C PRO A 74 -9.78 7.90 -9.93
N GLU A 75 -10.51 8.92 -9.49
CA GLU A 75 -10.97 9.02 -8.09
C GLU A 75 -11.89 7.87 -7.65
N ASP A 76 -12.69 7.33 -8.57
CA ASP A 76 -13.52 6.15 -8.34
C ASP A 76 -12.66 4.91 -8.04
N TYR A 77 -11.54 4.73 -8.74
CA TYR A 77 -10.58 3.67 -8.44
C TYR A 77 -9.97 3.83 -7.03
N VAL A 78 -9.58 5.04 -6.65
CA VAL A 78 -9.02 5.32 -5.30
C VAL A 78 -10.07 5.05 -4.22
N THR A 79 -11.32 5.43 -4.48
CA THR A 79 -12.45 5.18 -3.58
C THR A 79 -12.73 3.69 -3.43
N GLU A 80 -12.73 2.93 -4.53
CA GLU A 80 -12.92 1.48 -4.51
C GLU A 80 -11.74 0.77 -3.84
N TYR A 81 -10.51 1.23 -4.07
CA TYR A 81 -9.33 0.71 -3.38
C TYR A 81 -9.48 0.84 -1.87
N TRP A 82 -9.92 2.00 -1.39
CA TRP A 82 -10.21 2.23 0.03
C TRP A 82 -11.34 1.34 0.56
N GLU A 83 -12.42 1.16 -0.20
CA GLU A 83 -13.54 0.28 0.15
C GLU A 83 -13.05 -1.17 0.31
N GLN A 84 -12.36 -1.69 -0.69
CA GLN A 84 -11.94 -3.09 -0.77
C GLN A 84 -10.78 -3.44 0.17
N THR A 85 -10.12 -2.45 0.77
CA THR A 85 -8.97 -2.66 1.68
C THR A 85 -9.24 -2.17 3.09
N VAL A 86 -9.41 -0.86 3.27
CA VAL A 86 -9.52 -0.24 4.60
C VAL A 86 -10.89 -0.49 5.22
N ARG A 87 -11.97 -0.24 4.46
CA ARG A 87 -13.33 -0.44 4.99
C ARG A 87 -13.68 -1.92 5.11
N MET A 88 -13.31 -2.73 4.13
CA MET A 88 -13.57 -4.17 4.12
C MET A 88 -13.09 -4.87 5.39
N VAL A 89 -11.86 -4.58 5.83
CA VAL A 89 -11.27 -5.17 7.04
C VAL A 89 -11.62 -4.41 8.33
N ARG A 90 -12.37 -3.31 8.22
CA ARG A 90 -12.78 -2.43 9.33
C ARG A 90 -11.59 -1.82 10.07
N ALA A 91 -10.59 -1.38 9.32
CA ALA A 91 -9.42 -0.72 9.90
C ALA A 91 -9.82 0.61 10.55
N ARG A 92 -9.23 0.87 11.73
CA ARG A 92 -9.34 2.15 12.45
C ARG A 92 -8.13 3.06 12.21
N ARG A 93 -7.06 2.51 11.65
CA ARG A 93 -5.85 3.24 11.24
C ARG A 93 -5.36 2.72 9.90
N ALA A 94 -4.98 3.62 9.00
CA ALA A 94 -4.23 3.29 7.80
C ALA A 94 -2.87 3.99 7.82
N VAL A 95 -1.81 3.20 7.72
CA VAL A 95 -0.42 3.65 7.63
C VAL A 95 0.00 3.60 6.16
N LEU A 96 0.21 4.76 5.55
CA LEU A 96 0.49 4.86 4.12
C LEU A 96 1.96 4.50 3.84
N ILE A 97 2.17 3.53 2.95
CA ILE A 97 3.50 3.01 2.57
C ILE A 97 3.69 3.10 1.06
N HIS A 98 4.95 2.94 0.61
CA HIS A 98 5.31 2.88 -0.81
C HIS A 98 4.95 4.15 -1.61
N TRP A 99 4.98 5.30 -0.93
CA TRP A 99 4.79 6.64 -1.50
C TRP A 99 6.12 7.33 -1.87
N ASP A 100 7.21 6.85 -1.27
CA ASP A 100 8.54 7.45 -1.32
C ASP A 100 9.35 7.02 -2.55
N ASP A 101 10.32 7.85 -2.90
CA ASP A 101 11.31 7.58 -3.95
C ASP A 101 12.32 6.52 -3.49
N PHE A 102 11.96 5.26 -3.73
CA PHE A 102 12.77 4.09 -3.41
C PHE A 102 14.03 3.94 -4.31
N PHE A 103 14.28 4.86 -5.25
CA PHE A 103 15.55 4.93 -5.97
C PHE A 103 16.61 5.76 -5.24
N ARG A 104 16.26 6.37 -4.09
CA ARG A 104 17.20 7.15 -3.27
C ARG A 104 17.51 6.43 -1.96
N PRO A 105 18.76 6.53 -1.46
CA PRO A 105 19.14 5.93 -0.19
C PRO A 105 18.46 6.63 0.99
N LEU A 106 18.16 5.89 2.04
CA LEU A 106 17.54 6.41 3.28
C LEU A 106 18.48 7.29 4.13
N SER A 107 19.75 7.47 3.72
CA SER A 107 20.68 8.44 4.29
C SER A 107 20.40 9.88 3.83
N GLU A 108 19.59 10.04 2.78
CA GLU A 108 19.15 11.33 2.26
C GLU A 108 17.73 11.66 2.77
N PRO A 109 17.31 12.93 2.75
CA PRO A 109 15.92 13.28 3.07
C PRO A 109 14.94 12.54 2.16
N VAL A 110 13.96 11.85 2.78
CA VAL A 110 12.89 11.15 2.07
C VAL A 110 12.02 12.14 1.34
N ARG A 111 11.64 11.78 0.11
CA ARG A 111 10.78 12.55 -0.77
C ARG A 111 9.85 11.59 -1.48
N ALA A 112 8.70 12.09 -1.91
CA ALA A 112 7.81 11.34 -2.78
C ALA A 112 8.47 11.09 -4.15
N LEU A 113 7.95 10.09 -4.87
CA LEU A 113 8.30 9.90 -6.28
C LEU A 113 8.03 11.19 -7.09
N PRO A 114 8.80 11.46 -8.15
CA PRO A 114 8.53 12.61 -9.02
C PRO A 114 7.11 12.58 -9.57
N TYR A 115 6.52 13.77 -9.80
CA TYR A 115 5.15 13.95 -10.30
C TYR A 115 4.80 13.07 -11.52
N ALA A 116 5.76 12.93 -12.45
CA ALA A 116 5.60 12.13 -13.66
C ALA A 116 5.43 10.62 -13.40
N ALA A 117 5.79 10.16 -12.20
CA ALA A 117 5.66 8.78 -11.74
C ALA A 117 4.52 8.59 -10.73
N ASP A 118 4.17 9.61 -9.94
CA ASP A 118 3.04 9.64 -9.00
C ASP A 118 2.64 11.08 -8.59
N ASP A 119 1.36 11.32 -8.32
CA ASP A 119 0.84 12.58 -7.76
C ASP A 119 0.37 12.35 -6.32
N LEU A 120 1.30 12.42 -5.37
CA LEU A 120 1.02 12.16 -3.96
C LEU A 120 -0.01 13.15 -3.37
N ASP A 121 -0.08 14.38 -3.87
CA ASP A 121 -1.03 15.38 -3.38
C ASP A 121 -2.48 14.99 -3.71
N VAL A 122 -2.71 14.41 -4.89
CA VAL A 122 -4.01 13.82 -5.27
C VAL A 122 -4.37 12.67 -4.33
N SER A 123 -3.46 11.71 -4.12
CA SER A 123 -3.66 10.59 -3.21
C SER A 123 -4.00 11.07 -1.80
N MET A 124 -3.21 11.99 -1.24
CA MET A 124 -3.40 12.52 0.10
C MET A 124 -4.73 13.25 0.25
N ARG A 125 -5.14 14.05 -0.74
CA ARG A 125 -6.42 14.77 -0.72
C ARG A 125 -7.61 13.81 -0.67
N ILE A 126 -7.61 12.79 -1.54
CA ILE A 126 -8.73 11.84 -1.62
C ILE A 126 -8.76 10.95 -0.38
N LEU A 127 -7.62 10.36 0.00
CA LEU A 127 -7.52 9.47 1.15
C LEU A 127 -7.84 10.18 2.47
N SER A 128 -7.39 11.43 2.66
CA SER A 128 -7.72 12.19 3.89
C SER A 128 -9.21 12.43 4.03
N ARG A 129 -9.92 12.75 2.95
CA ARG A 129 -11.38 12.90 2.96
C ARG A 129 -12.09 11.58 3.28
N LEU A 130 -11.65 10.46 2.70
CA LEU A 130 -12.22 9.14 2.97
C LEU A 130 -11.98 8.72 4.44
N ALA A 131 -10.78 8.99 4.94
CA ALA A 131 -10.41 8.71 6.33
C ALA A 131 -11.21 9.56 7.32
N GLU A 132 -11.40 10.85 7.06
CA GLU A 132 -12.25 11.72 7.87
C GLU A 132 -13.71 11.22 7.89
N ARG A 133 -14.26 10.89 6.72
CA ARG A 133 -15.61 10.33 6.58
C ARG A 133 -15.80 9.05 7.40
N ASP A 134 -14.80 8.17 7.39
CA ASP A 134 -14.89 6.84 8.00
C ASP A 134 -14.32 6.78 9.43
N GLY A 135 -13.81 7.88 9.96
CA GLY A 135 -13.20 7.93 11.30
C GLY A 135 -11.89 7.13 11.42
N VAL A 136 -11.14 7.00 10.32
CA VAL A 136 -9.88 6.25 10.25
C VAL A 136 -8.70 7.21 10.46
N ALA A 137 -7.78 6.87 11.35
CA ALA A 137 -6.55 7.64 11.51
C ALA A 137 -5.59 7.38 10.33
N LEU A 138 -5.14 8.42 9.63
CA LEU A 138 -4.06 8.32 8.65
C LEU A 138 -2.72 8.71 9.25
N SER A 139 -1.67 7.97 8.89
CA SER A 139 -0.30 8.35 9.17
C SER A 139 0.66 7.89 8.09
N LEU A 140 1.84 8.51 8.04
CA LEU A 140 2.99 8.03 7.29
C LEU A 140 4.06 7.57 8.29
N PRO A 141 4.84 6.53 7.97
CA PRO A 141 5.99 6.15 8.79
C PRO A 141 7.02 7.28 8.89
N THR A 142 7.61 7.45 10.06
CA THR A 142 8.76 8.35 10.26
C THR A 142 10.05 7.53 10.23
N LEU A 143 11.00 7.96 9.40
CA LEU A 143 12.29 7.29 9.28
C LEU A 143 12.99 7.12 10.64
N TRP A 144 13.54 5.94 10.86
CA TRP A 144 14.35 5.59 12.03
C TRP A 144 13.64 5.75 13.39
N GLN A 145 12.32 5.91 13.38
CA GLN A 145 11.50 5.97 14.59
C GLN A 145 10.69 4.69 14.74
N HIS A 146 10.70 4.14 15.95
CA HIS A 146 9.82 3.05 16.29
C HIS A 146 8.36 3.52 16.26
N ALA A 147 7.51 2.78 15.56
CA ALA A 147 6.07 3.03 15.50
C ALA A 147 5.32 1.85 16.12
N ASP A 148 4.42 2.13 17.06
CA ASP A 148 3.38 1.17 17.46
C ASP A 148 2.11 1.46 16.64
N PRO A 149 1.79 0.64 15.63
CA PRO A 149 0.62 0.89 14.80
C PRO A 149 -0.71 0.68 15.53
N TRP A 150 -0.72 0.03 16.69
CA TRP A 150 -1.93 -0.22 17.48
C TRP A 150 -2.17 0.78 18.62
N ALA A 151 -1.16 1.60 18.96
CA ALA A 151 -1.25 2.62 20.01
C ALA A 151 -2.32 3.67 19.74
#